data_AF-A0A9E0G9Z8-F1
#
_entry.id   AF-A0A9E0G9Z8-F1
#
_cell.length_a   1.000
_cell.length_b   1.000
_cell.length_c   1.000
_cell.angle_alpha   90.00
_cell.angle_beta   90.00
_cell.angle_gamma   90.00
#
_symmetry.space_group_name_H-M   'P 1'
#
loop_
_entity.id
_entity.type
_entity.pdbx_description
1 polymer ?
#
loop_
_entity_poly.entity_id
_entity_poly.type
_entity_poly.pdbx_seq_one_letter_code
_entity_poly.pdbx_strand_id
1 'polypeptide(L)'
;MANGVRIPTATEITQLLAEWNEWLAARTDSLLSLEERVRSAGTAADQADLAAAFVCRKAITDRLDDVEGLARRDRGAAAARAAQPLHDDLGALVGRDLSEAATLLDAVVQRVERSVAGHEQQQVAEARVVAQAGTDLAVAERLSVELGMQVNHVAQLQLALSRRERLADTAVEAAAVRASLEAAANERAGLLQQWHAVGGRVEALAVTEARVRELAARCREKIVQAPLLAVPSVAAFHVDREPLDGLPWAAARGRIAPVLAKLDRVAAALAEAERRFQGALDRRDELRGLLQAFADKASAGGVMELPELDSLYQETKAVLWAAPCDLDRGGALVDRYVATVNTKVQEVAR
;
A
#
# COMPACT_ATOMS: atom_id res chain seq x y z
N MET A 1 6.06 75.57 -21.92
CA MET A 1 5.75 74.95 -23.21
C MET A 1 4.49 74.15 -23.03
N ALA A 2 3.40 74.57 -23.68
CA ALA A 2 2.08 73.99 -23.51
C ALA A 2 2.07 72.54 -24.03
N ASN A 3 1.93 71.57 -23.14
CA ASN A 3 1.47 70.23 -23.52
C ASN A 3 0.04 70.41 -24.04
N GLY A 4 -0.09 70.59 -25.35
CA GLY A 4 -1.39 70.61 -26.01
C GLY A 4 -2.04 69.25 -25.80
N VAL A 5 -2.94 69.16 -24.82
CA VAL A 5 -3.81 68.01 -24.66
C VAL A 5 -4.57 67.88 -25.97
N ARG A 6 -4.24 66.85 -26.77
CA ARG A 6 -4.93 66.55 -28.01
C ARG A 6 -6.41 66.38 -27.68
N ILE A 7 -7.26 67.29 -28.18
CA ILE A 7 -8.70 67.18 -28.02
C ILE A 7 -9.15 65.97 -28.86
N PRO A 8 -9.76 64.94 -28.26
CA PRO A 8 -10.13 63.77 -29.01
C PRO A 8 -11.31 64.07 -29.96
N THR A 9 -11.34 63.36 -31.08
CA THR A 9 -12.43 63.42 -32.07
C THR A 9 -13.73 62.91 -31.45
N ALA A 10 -14.86 63.29 -32.04
CA ALA A 10 -16.16 62.80 -31.58
C ALA A 10 -16.25 61.27 -31.62
N THR A 11 -15.67 60.64 -32.65
CA THR A 11 -15.60 59.18 -32.78
C THR A 11 -14.72 58.56 -31.69
N GLU A 12 -13.53 59.13 -31.42
CA GLU A 12 -12.62 58.64 -30.36
C GLU A 12 -13.27 58.71 -28.97
N ILE A 13 -13.99 59.79 -28.63
CA ILE A 13 -14.67 59.90 -27.32
C ILE A 13 -15.85 58.94 -27.20
N THR A 14 -16.67 58.80 -28.25
CA THR A 14 -17.79 57.86 -28.24
C THR A 14 -17.30 56.43 -28.09
N GLN A 15 -16.21 56.05 -28.77
CA GLN A 15 -15.62 54.73 -28.64
C GLN A 15 -15.08 54.50 -27.22
N LEU A 16 -14.33 55.46 -26.67
CA LEU A 16 -13.79 55.35 -25.32
C LEU A 16 -14.89 55.23 -24.26
N LEU A 17 -15.98 56.00 -24.36
CA LEU A 17 -17.14 55.86 -23.46
C LEU A 17 -17.83 54.49 -23.60
N ALA A 18 -17.92 53.94 -24.80
CA ALA A 18 -18.45 52.60 -25.01
C ALA A 18 -17.57 51.53 -24.34
N GLU A 19 -16.24 51.62 -24.50
CA GLU A 19 -15.27 50.73 -23.83
C GLU A 19 -15.36 50.83 -22.30
N TRP A 20 -15.51 52.03 -21.76
CA TRP A 20 -15.72 52.25 -20.32
C TRP A 20 -17.03 51.67 -19.80
N ASN A 21 -18.12 51.83 -20.55
CA ASN A 21 -19.43 51.28 -20.18
C ASN A 21 -19.42 49.75 -20.21
N GLU A 22 -18.76 49.14 -21.20
CA GLU A 22 -18.57 47.69 -21.26
C GLU A 22 -17.74 47.18 -20.08
N TRP A 23 -16.61 47.84 -19.78
CA TRP A 23 -15.79 47.51 -18.61
C TRP A 23 -16.57 47.66 -17.29
N LEU A 24 -17.33 48.74 -17.13
CA LEU A 24 -18.11 49.00 -15.92
C LEU A 24 -19.24 47.97 -15.73
N ALA A 25 -19.89 47.56 -16.81
CA ALA A 25 -20.89 46.49 -16.78
C ALA A 25 -20.26 45.16 -16.32
N ALA A 26 -19.14 44.76 -16.93
CA ALA A 26 -18.42 43.54 -16.54
C ALA A 26 -17.96 43.56 -15.08
N ARG A 27 -17.54 44.73 -14.56
CA ARG A 27 -17.16 44.88 -13.14
C ARG A 27 -18.34 44.90 -12.20
N THR A 28 -19.47 45.43 -12.63
CA THR A 28 -20.72 45.36 -11.85
C THR A 28 -21.15 43.91 -11.68
N ASP A 29 -21.13 43.11 -12.74
CA ASP A 29 -21.44 41.67 -12.67
C ASP A 29 -20.45 40.91 -11.77
N SER A 30 -19.16 41.23 -11.87
CA SER A 30 -18.12 40.64 -11.02
C SER A 30 -18.34 40.94 -9.53
N LEU A 31 -18.66 42.20 -9.20
CA LEU A 31 -18.92 42.63 -7.82
C LEU A 31 -20.17 41.98 -7.22
N LEU A 32 -21.25 41.84 -8.00
CA LEU A 32 -22.47 41.17 -7.55
C LEU A 32 -22.24 39.66 -7.31
N SER A 33 -21.52 39.00 -8.22
CA SER A 33 -21.11 37.60 -8.04
C SER A 33 -20.22 37.42 -6.80
N LEU A 34 -19.27 38.33 -6.61
CA LEU A 34 -18.35 38.31 -5.49
C LEU A 34 -19.05 38.59 -4.15
N GLU A 35 -20.11 39.39 -4.12
CA GLU A 35 -20.89 39.66 -2.91
C GLU A 35 -21.45 38.38 -2.27
N GLU A 36 -22.05 37.50 -3.07
CA GLU A 36 -22.59 36.23 -2.58
C GLU A 36 -21.47 35.30 -2.06
N ARG A 37 -20.33 35.30 -2.75
CA ARG A 37 -19.17 34.47 -2.37
C ARG A 37 -18.46 35.00 -1.12
N VAL A 38 -18.33 36.32 -0.97
CA VAL A 38 -17.79 36.96 0.24
C VAL A 38 -18.73 36.73 1.43
N ARG A 39 -20.06 36.74 1.22
CA ARG A 39 -21.02 36.44 2.28
C ARG A 39 -20.87 35.02 2.82
N SER A 40 -20.55 34.06 1.95
CA SER A 40 -20.45 32.64 2.31
C SER A 40 -19.06 32.22 2.79
N ALA A 41 -17.99 32.73 2.18
CA ALA A 41 -16.61 32.27 2.42
C ALA A 41 -15.60 33.41 2.64
N GLY A 42 -16.05 34.66 2.69
CA GLY A 42 -15.18 35.83 2.89
C GLY A 42 -14.89 36.13 4.35
N THR A 43 -13.75 36.79 4.57
CA THR A 43 -13.34 37.36 5.86
C THR A 43 -13.91 38.76 6.07
N ALA A 44 -13.78 39.30 7.28
CA ALA A 44 -14.10 40.71 7.54
C ALA A 44 -13.28 41.69 6.67
N ALA A 45 -12.05 41.32 6.30
CA ALA A 45 -11.23 42.11 5.39
C ALA A 45 -11.78 42.07 3.95
N ASP A 46 -12.18 40.89 3.47
CA ASP A 46 -12.81 40.72 2.15
C ASP A 46 -14.13 41.51 2.07
N GLN A 47 -14.92 41.55 3.14
CA GLN A 47 -16.14 42.35 3.24
C GLN A 47 -15.85 43.85 3.16
N ALA A 48 -14.83 44.34 3.87
CA ALA A 48 -14.44 45.74 3.85
C ALA A 48 -13.89 46.17 2.47
N ASP A 49 -13.07 45.32 1.86
CA ASP A 49 -12.51 45.55 0.53
C ASP A 49 -13.58 45.55 -0.57
N LEU A 50 -14.56 44.64 -0.47
CA LEU A 50 -15.71 44.61 -1.37
C LEU A 50 -16.57 45.87 -1.22
N ALA A 51 -16.82 46.33 0.00
CA ALA A 51 -17.54 47.58 0.24
C ALA A 51 -16.81 48.79 -0.38
N ALA A 52 -15.48 48.87 -0.20
CA ALA A 52 -14.65 49.89 -0.83
C ALA A 52 -14.69 49.82 -2.37
N ALA A 53 -14.74 48.61 -2.94
CA ALA A 53 -14.88 48.39 -4.36
C ALA A 53 -16.23 48.90 -4.91
N PHE A 54 -17.34 48.69 -4.18
CA PHE A 54 -18.64 49.26 -4.55
C PHE A 54 -18.66 50.80 -4.51
N VAL A 55 -17.99 51.41 -3.53
CA VAL A 55 -17.84 52.87 -3.43
C VAL A 55 -17.01 53.40 -4.61
N CYS A 56 -15.88 52.76 -4.92
CA CYS A 56 -15.04 53.11 -6.06
C CYS A 56 -15.81 52.99 -7.39
N ARG A 57 -16.55 51.89 -7.59
CA ARG A 57 -17.40 51.66 -8.76
C ARG A 57 -18.45 52.76 -8.93
N LYS A 58 -19.13 53.16 -7.84
CA LYS A 58 -20.11 54.26 -7.86
C LYS A 58 -19.45 55.57 -8.28
N ALA A 59 -18.32 55.93 -7.66
CA ALA A 59 -17.60 57.15 -8.02
C ALA A 59 -17.18 57.17 -9.50
N ILE A 60 -16.73 56.03 -10.05
CA ILE A 60 -16.41 55.89 -11.48
C ILE A 60 -17.66 56.07 -12.35
N THR A 61 -18.79 55.49 -11.95
CA THR A 61 -20.07 55.63 -12.67
C THR A 61 -20.49 57.11 -12.74
N ASP A 62 -20.53 57.78 -11.59
CA ASP A 62 -20.93 59.19 -11.48
C ASP A 62 -20.00 60.08 -12.33
N ARG A 63 -18.69 59.76 -12.36
CA ARG A 63 -17.72 60.48 -13.21
C ARG A 63 -17.90 60.20 -14.70
N LEU A 64 -18.27 58.99 -15.10
CA LEU A 64 -18.52 58.66 -16.50
C LEU A 64 -19.79 59.36 -17.01
N ASP A 65 -20.83 59.46 -16.19
CA ASP A 65 -22.06 60.22 -16.50
C ASP A 65 -21.75 61.72 -16.70
N ASP A 66 -20.92 62.31 -15.83
CA ASP A 66 -20.42 63.69 -15.97
C ASP A 66 -19.67 63.88 -17.31
N VAL A 67 -18.76 62.96 -17.64
CA VAL A 67 -17.94 63.01 -18.86
C VAL A 67 -18.81 62.85 -20.11
N GLU A 68 -19.79 61.94 -20.11
CA GLU A 68 -20.73 61.77 -21.22
C GLU A 68 -21.58 63.03 -21.43
N GLY A 69 -22.09 63.63 -20.35
CA GLY A 69 -22.85 64.87 -20.40
C GLY A 69 -22.06 66.04 -21.00
N LEU A 70 -20.77 66.12 -20.69
CA LEU A 70 -19.84 67.13 -21.23
C LEU A 70 -19.42 66.83 -22.67
N ALA A 71 -19.18 65.57 -23.03
CA ALA A 71 -18.67 65.15 -24.33
C ALA A 71 -19.52 65.64 -25.51
N ARG A 72 -20.84 65.77 -25.31
CA ARG A 72 -21.79 66.28 -26.32
C ARG A 72 -21.68 67.78 -26.57
N ARG A 73 -21.12 68.54 -25.63
CA ARG A 73 -21.08 70.03 -25.64
C ARG A 73 -19.67 70.57 -25.77
N ASP A 74 -18.72 69.98 -25.05
CA ASP A 74 -17.31 70.39 -25.01
C ASP A 74 -16.41 69.17 -24.74
N ARG A 75 -15.76 68.70 -25.80
CA ARG A 75 -14.86 67.54 -25.78
C ARG A 75 -13.56 67.80 -25.01
N GLY A 76 -13.09 69.05 -24.98
CA GLY A 76 -11.92 69.44 -24.21
C GLY A 76 -12.22 69.43 -22.71
N ALA A 77 -13.40 69.94 -22.32
CA ALA A 77 -13.87 69.88 -20.94
C ALA A 77 -14.13 68.44 -20.46
N ALA A 78 -14.68 67.58 -21.31
CA ALA A 78 -14.88 66.16 -21.01
C ALA A 78 -13.55 65.43 -20.74
N ALA A 79 -12.53 65.65 -21.58
CA ALA A 79 -11.19 65.08 -21.39
C ALA A 79 -10.52 65.62 -20.12
N ALA A 80 -10.64 66.91 -19.83
CA ALA A 80 -10.13 67.51 -18.60
C ALA A 80 -10.84 66.94 -17.35
N ARG A 81 -12.15 66.70 -17.44
CA ARG A 81 -12.93 66.10 -16.35
C ARG A 81 -12.53 64.65 -16.07
N ALA A 82 -12.22 63.86 -17.10
CA ALA A 82 -11.72 62.49 -16.94
C ALA A 82 -10.37 62.43 -16.19
N ALA A 83 -9.51 63.43 -16.39
CA ALA A 83 -8.16 63.52 -15.80
C ALA A 83 -8.12 64.17 -14.39
N GLN A 84 -9.26 64.54 -13.81
CA GLN A 84 -9.32 65.12 -12.48
C GLN A 84 -9.36 64.04 -11.39
N PRO A 85 -8.84 64.34 -10.18
CA PRO A 85 -8.99 63.48 -9.01
C PRO A 85 -10.44 63.04 -8.80
N LEU A 86 -10.62 61.75 -8.55
CA LEU A 86 -11.90 61.13 -8.28
C LEU A 86 -12.08 61.01 -6.77
N HIS A 87 -13.22 61.49 -6.28
CA HIS A 87 -13.59 61.43 -4.88
C HIS A 87 -14.91 60.65 -4.74
N ASP A 88 -15.11 60.00 -3.60
CA ASP A 88 -16.38 59.40 -3.23
C ASP A 88 -17.37 60.43 -2.66
N ASP A 89 -18.58 59.97 -2.30
CA ASP A 89 -19.64 60.81 -1.72
C ASP A 89 -19.25 61.45 -0.37
N LEU A 90 -18.23 60.92 0.30
CA LEU A 90 -17.70 61.41 1.56
C LEU A 90 -16.47 62.33 1.37
N GLY A 91 -16.07 62.57 0.12
CA GLY A 91 -14.92 63.40 -0.24
C GLY A 91 -13.57 62.69 -0.15
N ALA A 92 -13.54 61.40 0.16
CA ALA A 92 -12.30 60.62 0.20
C ALA A 92 -11.78 60.38 -1.22
N LEU A 93 -10.45 60.40 -1.37
CA LEU A 93 -9.81 60.19 -2.67
C LEU A 93 -9.90 58.71 -3.09
N VAL A 94 -10.49 58.47 -4.26
CA VAL A 94 -10.64 57.14 -4.89
C VAL A 94 -9.51 56.88 -5.90
N GLY A 95 -9.06 57.91 -6.62
CA GLY A 95 -7.94 57.85 -7.58
C GLY A 95 -7.58 59.24 -8.12
N ARG A 96 -6.38 59.41 -8.70
CA ARG A 96 -5.94 60.69 -9.28
C ARG A 96 -6.64 61.02 -10.60
N ASP A 97 -7.19 60.01 -11.27
CA ASP A 97 -8.04 60.11 -12.46
C ASP A 97 -8.90 58.85 -12.59
N LEU A 98 -9.74 58.80 -13.64
CA LEU A 98 -10.57 57.63 -13.95
C LEU A 98 -9.75 56.35 -14.16
N SER A 99 -8.59 56.44 -14.80
CA SER A 99 -7.76 55.28 -15.14
C SER A 99 -7.10 54.66 -13.91
N GLU A 100 -6.59 55.49 -12.98
CA GLU A 100 -6.03 55.01 -11.72
C GLU A 100 -7.13 54.41 -10.83
N ALA A 101 -8.29 55.05 -10.74
CA ALA A 101 -9.42 54.51 -9.97
C ALA A 101 -9.88 53.15 -10.50
N ALA A 102 -9.96 52.99 -11.83
CA ALA A 102 -10.29 51.72 -12.46
C ALA A 102 -9.22 50.63 -12.23
N THR A 103 -7.94 51.01 -12.30
CA THR A 103 -6.84 50.11 -11.99
C THR A 103 -6.90 49.64 -10.53
N LEU A 104 -7.23 50.54 -9.60
CA LEU A 104 -7.40 50.22 -8.19
C LEU A 104 -8.61 49.31 -7.98
N LEU A 105 -9.75 49.59 -8.62
CA LEU A 105 -10.93 48.73 -8.55
C LEU A 105 -10.60 47.30 -8.99
N ASP A 106 -9.95 47.16 -10.15
CA ASP A 106 -9.53 45.86 -10.69
C ASP A 106 -8.61 45.11 -9.73
N ALA A 107 -7.64 45.81 -9.14
CA ALA A 107 -6.71 45.21 -8.19
C ALA A 107 -7.42 44.75 -6.90
N VAL A 108 -8.37 45.52 -6.39
CA VAL A 108 -9.17 45.16 -5.20
C VAL A 108 -10.06 43.96 -5.50
N VAL A 109 -10.82 43.99 -6.62
CA VAL A 109 -11.68 42.88 -7.04
C VAL A 109 -10.87 41.59 -7.20
N GLN A 110 -9.75 41.63 -7.94
CA GLN A 110 -8.88 40.44 -8.12
C GLN A 110 -8.27 39.95 -6.81
N ARG A 111 -7.99 40.83 -5.84
CA ARG A 111 -7.48 40.42 -4.53
C ARG A 111 -8.55 39.68 -3.73
N VAL A 112 -9.76 40.24 -3.65
CA VAL A 112 -10.89 39.61 -2.94
C VAL A 112 -11.30 38.31 -3.62
N GLU A 113 -11.37 38.26 -4.96
CA GLU A 113 -11.64 37.03 -5.70
C GLU A 113 -10.65 35.91 -5.38
N ARG A 114 -9.34 36.22 -5.35
CA ARG A 114 -8.30 35.24 -5.00
C ARG A 114 -8.39 34.79 -3.55
N SER A 115 -8.66 35.72 -2.63
CA SER A 115 -8.83 35.43 -1.20
C SER A 115 -10.00 34.48 -0.96
N VAL A 116 -11.18 34.82 -1.50
CA VAL A 116 -12.40 34.02 -1.39
C VAL A 116 -12.25 32.66 -2.08
N ALA A 117 -11.66 32.61 -3.28
CA ALA A 117 -11.38 31.36 -3.96
C ALA A 117 -10.45 30.44 -3.13
N GLY A 118 -9.45 31.02 -2.44
CA GLY A 118 -8.58 30.29 -1.53
C GLY A 118 -9.35 29.69 -0.34
N HIS A 119 -10.24 30.46 0.29
CA HIS A 119 -11.08 29.96 1.38
C HIS A 119 -12.08 28.89 0.92
N GLU A 120 -12.75 29.07 -0.22
CA GLU A 120 -13.64 28.07 -0.81
C GLU A 120 -12.90 26.75 -1.06
N GLN A 121 -11.71 26.80 -1.66
CA GLN A 121 -10.88 25.61 -1.87
C GLN A 121 -10.48 24.94 -0.56
N GLN A 122 -10.09 25.71 0.45
CA GLN A 122 -9.75 25.19 1.77
C GLN A 122 -10.94 24.51 2.44
N GLN A 123 -12.13 25.11 2.40
CA GLN A 123 -13.35 24.52 2.95
C GLN A 123 -13.71 23.20 2.26
N VAL A 124 -13.59 23.13 0.92
CA VAL A 124 -13.82 21.89 0.17
C VAL A 124 -12.79 20.82 0.54
N ALA A 125 -11.51 21.19 0.68
CA ALA A 125 -10.45 20.27 1.09
C ALA A 125 -10.69 19.72 2.50
N GLU A 126 -11.03 20.59 3.47
CA GLU A 126 -11.37 20.18 4.83
C GLU A 126 -12.61 19.28 4.88
N ALA A 127 -13.66 19.62 4.14
CA ALA A 127 -14.86 18.78 4.05
C ALA A 127 -14.55 17.38 3.50
N ARG A 128 -13.67 17.29 2.49
CA ARG A 128 -13.19 16.01 1.96
C ARG A 128 -12.41 15.22 3.00
N VAL A 129 -11.50 15.87 3.74
CA VAL A 129 -10.72 15.22 4.82
C VAL A 129 -11.64 14.67 5.90
N VAL A 130 -12.63 15.46 6.33
CA VAL A 130 -13.61 15.04 7.34
C VAL A 130 -14.44 13.85 6.86
N ALA A 131 -14.93 13.87 5.62
CA ALA A 131 -15.72 12.78 5.05
C ALA A 131 -14.92 11.47 4.95
N GLN A 132 -13.66 11.56 4.51
CA GLN A 132 -12.75 10.41 4.42
C GLN A 132 -12.46 9.83 5.81
N ALA A 133 -12.03 10.68 6.76
CA ALA A 133 -11.75 10.26 8.13
C ALA A 133 -12.98 9.63 8.81
N GLY A 134 -14.17 10.19 8.57
CA GLY A 134 -15.42 9.62 9.09
C GLY A 134 -15.72 8.23 8.53
N THR A 135 -15.45 8.01 7.23
CA THR A 135 -15.59 6.68 6.61
C THR A 135 -14.62 5.68 7.20
N ASP A 136 -13.36 6.08 7.40
CA ASP A 136 -12.34 5.21 7.99
C ASP A 136 -12.65 4.85 9.44
N LEU A 137 -13.08 5.83 10.24
CA LEU A 137 -13.47 5.62 11.63
C LEU A 137 -14.73 4.76 11.78
N ALA A 138 -15.68 4.81 10.84
CA ALA A 138 -16.85 3.94 10.88
C ALA A 138 -16.46 2.45 10.71
N VAL A 139 -15.48 2.15 9.87
CA VAL A 139 -14.93 0.79 9.72
C VAL A 139 -14.15 0.40 10.97
N ALA A 140 -13.28 1.30 11.45
CA ALA A 140 -12.46 1.07 12.63
C ALA A 140 -13.31 0.82 13.88
N GLU A 141 -14.40 1.58 14.09
CA GLU A 141 -15.29 1.42 15.24
C GLU A 141 -15.88 0.00 15.28
N ARG A 142 -16.50 -0.44 14.19
CA ARG A 142 -17.06 -1.80 14.09
C ARG A 142 -16.00 -2.87 14.41
N LEU A 143 -14.84 -2.80 13.75
CA LEU A 143 -13.78 -3.79 13.95
C LEU A 143 -13.18 -3.74 15.37
N SER A 144 -13.06 -2.55 15.95
CA SER A 144 -12.53 -2.36 17.31
C SER A 144 -13.40 -3.06 18.35
N VAL A 145 -14.73 -2.98 18.19
CA VAL A 145 -15.71 -3.65 19.05
C VAL A 145 -15.68 -5.16 18.83
N GLU A 146 -15.70 -5.61 17.58
CA GLU A 146 -15.68 -7.04 17.23
C GLU A 146 -14.41 -7.76 17.71
N LEU A 147 -13.27 -7.06 17.72
CA LEU A 147 -11.97 -7.58 18.14
C LEU A 147 -11.66 -7.30 19.61
N GLY A 148 -12.37 -6.37 20.25
CA GLY A 148 -12.05 -5.88 21.60
C GLY A 148 -10.70 -5.15 21.66
N MET A 149 -10.28 -4.51 20.56
CA MET A 149 -8.96 -3.89 20.40
C MET A 149 -9.10 -2.41 20.04
N GLN A 150 -8.24 -1.56 20.61
CA GLN A 150 -8.15 -0.13 20.26
C GLN A 150 -9.46 0.68 20.42
N VAL A 151 -10.47 0.15 21.13
CA VAL A 151 -11.79 0.78 21.32
C VAL A 151 -11.68 2.22 21.84
N ASN A 152 -10.87 2.45 22.87
CA ASN A 152 -10.68 3.78 23.44
C ASN A 152 -9.99 4.74 22.47
N HIS A 153 -9.06 4.25 21.65
CA HIS A 153 -8.33 5.08 20.70
C HIS A 153 -9.23 5.51 19.54
N VAL A 154 -10.04 4.60 18.99
CA VAL A 154 -11.05 4.94 17.97
C VAL A 154 -12.03 5.98 18.51
N ALA A 155 -12.52 5.83 19.75
CA ALA A 155 -13.41 6.81 20.37
C ALA A 155 -12.76 8.19 20.53
N GLN A 156 -11.47 8.25 20.86
CA GLN A 156 -10.72 9.52 20.93
C GLN A 156 -10.60 10.19 19.56
N LEU A 157 -10.32 9.42 18.49
CA LEU A 157 -10.25 9.94 17.13
C LEU A 157 -11.62 10.45 16.63
N GLN A 158 -12.71 9.75 16.96
CA GLN A 158 -14.07 10.23 16.67
C GLN A 158 -14.36 11.56 17.37
N LEU A 159 -13.94 11.71 18.62
CA LEU A 159 -14.09 12.96 19.36
C LEU A 159 -13.26 14.07 18.71
N ALA A 160 -12.00 13.83 18.35
CA ALA A 160 -11.14 14.80 17.67
C ALA A 160 -11.74 15.23 16.32
N LEU A 161 -12.26 14.28 15.52
CA LEU A 161 -12.93 14.56 14.26
C LEU A 161 -14.19 15.42 14.46
N SER A 162 -15.00 15.10 15.48
CA SER A 162 -16.23 15.85 15.80
C SER A 162 -15.94 17.30 16.20
N ARG A 163 -14.79 17.54 16.86
CA ARG A 163 -14.32 18.87 17.26
C ARG A 163 -13.53 19.58 16.17
N ARG A 164 -13.27 18.91 15.03
CA ARG A 164 -12.42 19.38 13.93
C ARG A 164 -11.00 19.75 14.38
N GLU A 165 -10.48 19.04 15.37
CA GLU A 165 -9.13 19.23 15.88
C GLU A 165 -8.12 18.50 15.00
N ARG A 166 -7.07 19.20 14.57
CA ARG A 166 -5.93 18.64 13.81
C ARG A 166 -6.37 17.68 12.69
N LEU A 167 -7.31 18.12 11.85
CA LEU A 167 -8.02 17.28 10.88
C LEU A 167 -7.11 16.38 10.03
N ALA A 168 -5.99 16.93 9.55
CA ALA A 168 -5.03 16.17 8.75
C ALA A 168 -4.41 15.00 9.55
N ASP A 169 -3.96 15.27 10.78
CA ASP A 169 -3.39 14.25 11.67
C ASP A 169 -4.43 13.20 12.04
N THR A 170 -5.64 13.64 12.43
CA THR A 170 -6.77 12.75 12.77
C THR A 170 -7.13 11.83 11.60
N ALA A 171 -7.12 12.34 10.36
CA ALA A 171 -7.41 11.53 9.17
C ALA A 171 -6.32 10.49 8.89
N VAL A 172 -5.04 10.86 9.06
CA VAL A 172 -3.92 9.92 8.92
C VAL A 172 -4.01 8.82 9.98
N GLU A 173 -4.25 9.19 11.23
CA GLU A 173 -4.40 8.23 12.33
C GLU A 173 -5.63 7.33 12.14
N ALA A 174 -6.77 7.87 11.70
CA ALA A 174 -7.96 7.09 11.38
C ALA A 174 -7.70 6.02 10.32
N ALA A 175 -7.02 6.39 9.23
CA ALA A 175 -6.64 5.45 8.18
C ALA A 175 -5.67 4.37 8.69
N ALA A 176 -4.69 4.74 9.51
CA ALA A 176 -3.73 3.81 10.09
C ALA A 176 -4.39 2.80 11.05
N VAL A 177 -5.27 3.28 11.93
CA VAL A 177 -6.03 2.44 12.87
C VAL A 177 -6.96 1.50 12.13
N ARG A 178 -7.67 1.98 11.11
CA ARG A 178 -8.49 1.13 10.23
C ARG A 178 -7.64 0.01 9.62
N ALA A 179 -6.51 0.34 9.00
CA ALA A 179 -5.64 -0.65 8.36
C ALA A 179 -5.11 -1.69 9.37
N SER A 180 -4.74 -1.24 10.58
CA SER A 180 -4.31 -2.13 11.66
C SER A 180 -5.42 -3.10 12.10
N LEU A 181 -6.65 -2.60 12.26
CA LEU A 181 -7.80 -3.41 12.65
C LEU A 181 -8.24 -4.38 11.55
N GLU A 182 -8.21 -3.96 10.27
CA GLU A 182 -8.46 -4.85 9.13
C GLU A 182 -7.42 -5.98 9.07
N ALA A 183 -6.14 -5.69 9.30
CA ALA A 183 -5.10 -6.70 9.37
C ALA A 183 -5.35 -7.70 10.52
N ALA A 184 -5.73 -7.22 11.70
CA ALA A 184 -6.08 -8.08 12.84
C ALA A 184 -7.33 -8.92 12.59
N ALA A 185 -8.34 -8.37 11.90
CA ALA A 185 -9.54 -9.10 11.50
C ALA A 185 -9.22 -10.21 10.48
N ASN A 186 -8.36 -9.92 9.50
CA ASN A 186 -7.89 -10.91 8.53
C ASN A 186 -7.08 -12.02 9.19
N GLU A 187 -6.19 -11.68 10.13
CA GLU A 187 -5.44 -12.66 10.92
C GLU A 187 -6.38 -13.57 11.72
N ARG A 188 -7.39 -12.98 12.37
CA ARG A 188 -8.44 -13.73 13.08
C ARG A 188 -9.17 -14.69 12.16
N ALA A 189 -9.63 -14.22 11.00
CA ALA A 189 -10.34 -15.04 10.03
C ALA A 189 -9.46 -16.21 9.55
N GLY A 190 -8.18 -15.95 9.25
CA GLY A 190 -7.21 -16.97 8.84
C GLY A 190 -6.97 -18.03 9.92
N LEU A 191 -6.81 -17.62 11.18
CA LEU A 191 -6.63 -18.55 12.30
C LEU A 191 -7.89 -19.40 12.55
N LEU A 192 -9.08 -18.82 12.46
CA LEU A 192 -10.34 -19.56 12.59
C LEU A 192 -10.52 -20.56 11.44
N GLN A 193 -10.19 -20.18 10.21
CA GLN A 193 -10.21 -21.10 9.07
C GLN A 193 -9.24 -22.29 9.30
N GLN A 194 -8.02 -22.01 9.77
CA GLN A 194 -7.05 -23.06 10.10
C GLN A 194 -7.53 -23.94 11.25
N TRP A 195 -8.19 -23.37 12.25
CA TRP A 195 -8.80 -24.10 13.35
C TRP A 195 -9.88 -25.07 12.86
N HIS A 196 -10.79 -24.61 11.99
CA HIS A 196 -11.81 -25.48 11.39
C HIS A 196 -11.19 -26.61 10.54
N ALA A 197 -10.03 -26.35 9.92
CA ALA A 197 -9.30 -27.34 9.13
C ALA A 197 -8.48 -28.35 9.97
N VAL A 198 -8.36 -28.18 11.30
CA VAL A 198 -7.55 -29.06 12.17
C VAL A 198 -7.94 -30.52 12.02
N GLY A 199 -9.22 -30.84 11.90
CA GLY A 199 -9.69 -32.23 11.72
C GLY A 199 -9.12 -32.90 10.48
N GLY A 200 -9.34 -32.30 9.31
CA GLY A 200 -8.80 -32.83 8.06
C GLY A 200 -7.27 -32.88 8.05
N ARG A 201 -6.60 -31.93 8.70
CA ARG A 201 -5.13 -31.95 8.85
C ARG A 201 -4.65 -33.14 9.69
N VAL A 202 -5.32 -33.46 10.79
CA VAL A 202 -5.00 -34.63 11.63
C VAL A 202 -5.19 -35.93 10.83
N GLU A 203 -6.28 -36.05 10.07
CA GLU A 203 -6.54 -37.21 9.22
C GLU A 203 -5.48 -37.38 8.12
N ALA A 204 -5.11 -36.29 7.44
CA ALA A 204 -4.05 -36.31 6.43
C ALA A 204 -2.68 -36.70 7.02
N LEU A 205 -2.37 -36.22 8.22
CA LEU A 205 -1.15 -36.61 8.93
C LEU A 205 -1.18 -38.08 9.34
N ALA A 206 -2.32 -38.65 9.71
CA ALA A 206 -2.44 -40.07 10.05
C ALA A 206 -2.14 -40.97 8.83
N VAL A 207 -2.57 -40.58 7.62
CA VAL A 207 -2.20 -41.27 6.37
C VAL A 207 -0.69 -41.19 6.13
N THR A 208 -0.10 -40.01 6.39
CA THR A 208 1.35 -39.81 6.26
C THR A 208 2.13 -40.63 7.28
N GLU A 209 1.69 -40.67 8.53
CA GLU A 209 2.26 -41.52 9.59
C GLU A 209 2.29 -42.98 9.17
N ALA A 210 1.18 -43.53 8.67
CA ALA A 210 1.11 -44.92 8.22
C ALA A 210 2.15 -45.21 7.11
N ARG A 211 2.24 -44.34 6.12
CA ARG A 211 3.21 -44.44 5.01
C ARG A 211 4.66 -44.37 5.51
N VAL A 212 4.96 -43.44 6.41
CA VAL A 212 6.32 -43.29 6.98
C VAL A 212 6.69 -44.46 7.88
N ARG A 213 5.73 -45.05 8.61
CA ARG A 213 5.95 -46.28 9.39
C ARG A 213 6.30 -47.47 8.49
N GLU A 214 5.59 -47.63 7.38
CA GLU A 214 5.90 -48.67 6.40
C GLU A 214 7.30 -48.46 5.81
N LEU A 215 7.62 -47.23 5.41
CA LEU A 215 8.95 -46.87 4.91
C LEU A 215 10.05 -47.18 5.94
N ALA A 216 9.85 -46.81 7.20
CA ALA A 216 10.78 -47.07 8.28
C ALA A 216 10.97 -48.58 8.52
N ALA A 217 9.89 -49.37 8.47
CA ALA A 217 9.95 -50.83 8.58
C ALA A 217 10.79 -51.44 7.43
N ARG A 218 10.49 -51.04 6.19
CA ARG A 218 11.24 -51.50 5.00
C ARG A 218 12.72 -51.09 5.05
N CYS A 219 13.03 -49.89 5.53
CA CYS A 219 14.40 -49.44 5.70
C CYS A 219 15.14 -50.29 6.74
N ARG A 220 14.54 -50.53 7.91
CA ARG A 220 15.13 -51.38 8.97
C ARG A 220 15.31 -52.84 8.56
N GLU A 221 14.43 -53.36 7.72
CA GLU A 221 14.58 -54.71 7.15
C GLU A 221 15.76 -54.78 6.16
N LYS A 222 15.96 -53.72 5.37
CA LYS A 222 16.91 -53.71 4.25
C LYS A 222 18.30 -53.16 4.60
N ILE A 223 18.47 -52.42 5.69
CA ILE A 223 19.67 -51.64 5.98
C ILE A 223 20.13 -51.86 7.43
N VAL A 224 21.42 -52.15 7.62
CA VAL A 224 22.03 -52.30 8.96
C VAL A 224 22.06 -50.95 9.69
N GLN A 225 22.58 -49.91 9.04
CA GLN A 225 22.65 -48.54 9.55
C GLN A 225 21.35 -47.75 9.35
N ALA A 226 20.19 -48.39 9.51
CA ALA A 226 18.91 -47.70 9.39
C ALA A 226 18.82 -46.57 10.44
N PRO A 227 18.28 -45.38 10.11
CA PRO A 227 18.18 -44.27 11.05
C PRO A 227 17.49 -44.66 12.36
N LEU A 228 18.10 -44.27 13.49
CA LEU A 228 17.54 -44.47 14.84
C LEU A 228 16.50 -43.40 15.19
N LEU A 229 15.52 -43.22 14.31
CA LEU A 229 14.45 -42.25 14.48
C LEU A 229 13.12 -42.95 14.79
N ALA A 230 12.37 -42.39 15.72
CA ALA A 230 10.98 -42.77 15.93
C ALA A 230 10.08 -42.08 14.89
N VAL A 231 9.01 -42.76 14.47
CA VAL A 231 7.95 -42.12 13.69
C VAL A 231 6.93 -41.56 14.69
N PRO A 232 6.73 -40.22 14.75
CA PRO A 232 5.75 -39.62 15.64
C PRO A 232 4.36 -40.21 15.45
N SER A 233 3.61 -40.40 16.55
CA SER A 233 2.23 -40.85 16.44
C SER A 233 1.24 -39.70 16.44
N VAL A 234 0.45 -39.60 15.38
CA VAL A 234 -0.66 -38.64 15.25
C VAL A 234 -1.81 -39.05 16.15
N ALA A 235 -1.99 -40.34 16.46
CA ALA A 235 -2.98 -40.77 17.44
C ALA A 235 -2.71 -40.23 18.86
N ALA A 236 -1.44 -39.95 19.20
CA ALA A 236 -1.07 -39.29 20.46
C ALA A 236 -1.33 -37.77 20.45
N PHE A 237 -1.69 -37.20 19.30
CA PHE A 237 -2.10 -35.81 19.17
C PHE A 237 -3.56 -35.66 19.61
N HIS A 238 -3.76 -35.44 20.91
CA HIS A 238 -5.07 -35.02 21.42
C HIS A 238 -5.29 -33.53 21.13
N VAL A 239 -6.48 -33.20 20.62
CA VAL A 239 -6.96 -31.83 20.50
C VAL A 239 -8.14 -31.67 21.43
N ASP A 240 -7.94 -30.87 22.48
CA ASP A 240 -9.07 -30.36 23.27
C ASP A 240 -9.81 -29.34 22.41
N ARG A 241 -10.87 -29.80 21.72
CA ARG A 241 -11.75 -28.95 20.90
C ARG A 241 -12.86 -28.35 21.74
N GLU A 242 -12.49 -27.72 22.85
CA GLU A 242 -13.46 -26.91 23.56
C GLU A 242 -14.03 -25.83 22.62
N PRO A 243 -15.33 -25.53 22.70
CA PRO A 243 -15.93 -24.47 21.92
C PRO A 243 -15.18 -23.14 22.12
N LEU A 244 -14.93 -22.44 21.02
CA LEU A 244 -14.36 -21.09 21.05
C LEU A 244 -15.43 -20.00 21.21
N ASP A 245 -16.70 -20.40 21.12
CA ASP A 245 -17.84 -19.49 21.12
C ASP A 245 -17.90 -18.68 22.42
N GLY A 246 -18.09 -17.37 22.29
CA GLY A 246 -18.18 -16.45 23.42
C GLY A 246 -16.85 -16.09 24.09
N LEU A 247 -15.71 -16.67 23.66
CA LEU A 247 -14.42 -16.28 24.19
C LEU A 247 -13.94 -14.94 23.58
N PRO A 248 -13.34 -14.05 24.38
CA PRO A 248 -12.58 -12.92 23.84
C PRO A 248 -11.51 -13.39 22.87
N TRP A 249 -11.26 -12.62 21.81
CA TRP A 249 -10.34 -13.03 20.74
C TRP A 249 -8.94 -13.39 21.26
N ALA A 250 -8.39 -12.65 22.22
CA ALA A 250 -7.09 -12.95 22.82
C ALA A 250 -7.05 -14.35 23.47
N ALA A 251 -8.12 -14.76 24.15
CA ALA A 251 -8.23 -16.07 24.77
C ALA A 251 -8.41 -17.17 23.72
N ALA A 252 -9.27 -16.95 22.71
CA ALA A 252 -9.46 -17.87 21.60
C ALA A 252 -8.13 -18.11 20.84
N ARG A 253 -7.40 -17.04 20.51
CA ARG A 253 -6.06 -17.11 19.89
C ARG A 253 -5.09 -17.91 20.75
N GLY A 254 -5.08 -17.67 22.07
CA GLY A 254 -4.25 -18.41 23.02
C GLY A 254 -4.53 -19.92 23.04
N ARG A 255 -5.74 -20.35 22.68
CA ARG A 255 -6.11 -21.77 22.52
C ARG A 255 -5.74 -22.32 21.14
N ILE A 256 -6.01 -21.57 20.07
CA ILE A 256 -5.76 -22.00 18.68
C ILE A 256 -4.25 -22.15 18.40
N ALA A 257 -3.46 -21.13 18.72
CA ALA A 257 -2.08 -21.03 18.26
C ALA A 257 -1.18 -22.21 18.73
N PRO A 258 -1.24 -22.66 19.99
CA PRO A 258 -0.44 -23.82 20.43
C PRO A 258 -0.82 -25.12 19.72
N VAL A 259 -2.10 -25.32 19.39
CA VAL A 259 -2.58 -26.51 18.68
C VAL A 259 -2.03 -26.52 17.26
N LEU A 260 -2.14 -25.40 16.54
CA LEU A 260 -1.58 -25.27 15.18
C LEU A 260 -0.07 -25.46 15.18
N ALA A 261 0.66 -24.82 16.10
CA ALA A 261 2.11 -24.98 16.23
C ALA A 261 2.52 -26.43 16.57
N LYS A 262 1.70 -27.17 17.35
CA LYS A 262 1.95 -28.59 17.64
C LYS A 262 1.68 -29.45 16.39
N LEU A 263 0.64 -29.17 15.60
CA LEU A 263 0.42 -29.84 14.30
C LEU A 263 1.59 -29.63 13.34
N ASP A 264 2.06 -28.39 13.21
CA ASP A 264 3.17 -28.05 12.31
C ASP A 264 4.44 -28.79 12.70
N ARG A 265 4.71 -28.92 14.02
CA ARG A 265 5.83 -29.71 14.53
C ARG A 265 5.70 -31.21 14.22
N VAL A 266 4.50 -31.78 14.36
CA VAL A 266 4.26 -33.20 14.01
C VAL A 266 4.46 -33.43 12.51
N ALA A 267 3.92 -32.53 11.67
CA ALA A 267 4.10 -32.58 10.23
C ALA A 267 5.57 -32.51 9.83
N ALA A 268 6.32 -31.56 10.40
CA ALA A 268 7.75 -31.41 10.16
C ALA A 268 8.55 -32.63 10.61
N ALA A 269 8.21 -33.23 11.76
CA ALA A 269 8.87 -34.42 12.27
C ALA A 269 8.61 -35.67 11.39
N LEU A 270 7.37 -35.83 10.88
CA LEU A 270 7.04 -36.88 9.93
C LEU A 270 7.82 -36.73 8.61
N ALA A 271 7.89 -35.50 8.08
CA ALA A 271 8.65 -35.20 6.87
C ALA A 271 10.16 -35.45 7.06
N GLU A 272 10.70 -35.14 8.23
CA GLU A 272 12.11 -35.45 8.56
C GLU A 272 12.34 -36.96 8.59
N ALA A 273 11.48 -37.70 9.30
CA ALA A 273 11.60 -39.15 9.40
C ALA A 273 11.53 -39.80 8.00
N GLU A 274 10.58 -39.38 7.17
CA GLU A 274 10.46 -39.82 5.79
C GLU A 274 11.75 -39.60 5.01
N ARG A 275 12.25 -38.37 4.98
CA ARG A 275 13.47 -38.00 4.27
C ARG A 275 14.66 -38.86 4.69
N ARG A 276 14.83 -39.11 5.99
CA ARG A 276 15.97 -39.88 6.51
C ARG A 276 15.89 -41.36 6.16
N PHE A 277 14.71 -41.97 6.28
CA PHE A 277 14.53 -43.37 5.92
C PHE A 277 14.61 -43.59 4.40
N GLN A 278 14.04 -42.68 3.61
CA GLN A 278 14.12 -42.75 2.16
C GLN A 278 15.57 -42.56 1.69
N GLY A 279 16.29 -41.56 2.22
CA GLY A 279 17.69 -41.31 1.85
C GLY A 279 18.62 -42.50 2.12
N ALA A 280 18.36 -43.30 3.15
CA ALA A 280 19.14 -44.53 3.39
C ALA A 280 18.87 -45.62 2.34
N LEU A 281 17.62 -45.75 1.87
CA LEU A 281 17.28 -46.67 0.77
C LEU A 281 17.83 -46.16 -0.56
N ASP A 282 17.71 -44.87 -0.84
CA ASP A 282 18.25 -44.25 -2.05
C ASP A 282 19.76 -44.43 -2.11
N ARG A 283 20.46 -44.24 -0.99
CA ARG A 283 21.92 -44.48 -0.91
C ARG A 283 22.30 -45.91 -1.27
N ARG A 284 21.50 -46.90 -0.88
CA ARG A 284 21.70 -48.30 -1.28
C ARG A 284 21.58 -48.45 -2.80
N ASP A 285 20.54 -47.88 -3.39
CA ASP A 285 20.27 -47.99 -4.82
C ASP A 285 21.32 -47.23 -5.64
N GLU A 286 21.80 -46.08 -5.16
CA GLU A 286 22.95 -45.35 -5.72
C GLU A 286 24.21 -46.21 -5.75
N LEU A 287 24.58 -46.84 -4.63
CA LEU A 287 25.78 -47.69 -4.55
C LEU A 287 25.69 -48.87 -5.51
N ARG A 288 24.51 -49.47 -5.65
CA ARG A 288 24.26 -50.56 -6.61
C ARG A 288 24.41 -50.08 -8.05
N GLY A 289 23.84 -48.92 -8.37
CA GLY A 289 23.98 -48.30 -9.69
C GLY A 289 25.43 -47.96 -10.02
N LEU A 290 26.17 -47.42 -9.06
CA LEU A 290 27.58 -47.08 -9.22
C LEU A 290 28.45 -48.32 -9.44
N LEU A 291 28.22 -49.39 -8.67
CA LEU A 291 28.89 -50.67 -8.88
C LEU A 291 28.65 -51.19 -10.30
N GLN A 292 27.39 -51.19 -10.74
CA GLN A 292 27.03 -51.67 -12.08
C GLN A 292 27.68 -50.83 -13.18
N ALA A 293 27.63 -49.50 -13.07
CA ALA A 293 28.24 -48.60 -14.05
C ALA A 293 29.75 -48.81 -14.19
N PHE A 294 30.46 -49.08 -13.09
CA PHE A 294 31.89 -49.36 -13.13
C PHE A 294 32.22 -50.79 -13.56
N ALA A 295 31.33 -51.76 -13.34
CA ALA A 295 31.44 -53.08 -13.95
C ALA A 295 31.33 -52.99 -15.48
N ASP A 296 30.36 -52.22 -15.98
CA ASP A 296 30.21 -51.98 -17.42
C ASP A 296 31.47 -51.30 -18.01
N LYS A 297 32.05 -50.34 -17.26
CA LYS A 297 33.33 -49.70 -17.63
C LYS A 297 34.49 -50.69 -17.65
N ALA A 298 34.60 -51.56 -16.65
CA ALA A 298 35.66 -52.57 -16.58
C ALA A 298 35.54 -53.57 -17.75
N SER A 299 34.32 -53.94 -18.12
CA SER A 299 34.02 -54.79 -19.28
C SER A 299 34.41 -54.10 -20.59
N ALA A 300 34.00 -52.85 -20.80
CA ALA A 300 34.36 -52.06 -21.98
C ALA A 300 35.88 -51.83 -22.11
N GLY A 301 36.59 -51.72 -20.99
CA GLY A 301 38.05 -51.62 -20.92
C GLY A 301 38.79 -52.96 -21.02
N GLY A 302 38.09 -54.10 -21.13
CA GLY A 302 38.69 -55.42 -21.24
C GLY A 302 39.39 -55.94 -19.97
N VAL A 303 39.12 -55.32 -18.81
CA VAL A 303 39.78 -55.66 -17.52
C VAL A 303 38.87 -56.39 -16.54
N MET A 304 37.59 -56.59 -16.88
CA MET A 304 36.60 -57.24 -15.99
C MET A 304 37.05 -58.63 -15.52
N GLU A 305 37.68 -59.41 -16.41
CA GLU A 305 38.10 -60.79 -16.17
C GLU A 305 39.37 -60.91 -15.29
N LEU A 306 39.94 -59.78 -14.87
CA LEU A 306 41.07 -59.81 -13.93
C LEU A 306 40.59 -60.41 -12.59
N PRO A 307 41.25 -61.45 -12.05
CA PRO A 307 40.78 -62.15 -10.85
C PRO A 307 40.53 -61.23 -9.64
N GLU A 308 41.33 -60.16 -9.52
CA GLU A 308 41.18 -59.17 -8.45
C GLU A 308 39.90 -58.32 -8.58
N LEU A 309 39.50 -57.98 -9.82
CA LEU A 309 38.30 -57.18 -10.09
C LEU A 309 37.04 -58.04 -10.00
N ASP A 310 37.05 -59.27 -10.52
CA ASP A 310 35.92 -60.18 -10.35
C ASP A 310 35.69 -60.49 -8.87
N SER A 311 36.75 -60.85 -8.12
CA SER A 311 36.64 -61.12 -6.67
C SER A 311 36.05 -59.92 -5.91
N LEU A 312 36.55 -58.70 -6.19
CA LEU A 312 36.08 -57.48 -5.53
C LEU A 312 34.64 -57.13 -5.94
N TYR A 313 34.26 -57.36 -7.19
CA TYR A 313 32.89 -57.18 -7.66
C TYR A 313 31.92 -58.13 -6.94
N GLN A 314 32.25 -59.42 -6.87
CA GLN A 314 31.41 -60.41 -6.17
C GLN A 314 31.30 -60.10 -4.68
N GLU A 315 32.40 -59.69 -4.02
CA GLU A 315 32.37 -59.28 -2.61
C GLU A 315 31.45 -58.06 -2.40
N THR A 316 31.61 -57.03 -3.23
CA THR A 316 30.79 -55.81 -3.16
C THR A 316 29.32 -56.11 -3.40
N LYS A 317 29.02 -56.94 -4.42
CA LYS A 317 27.67 -57.37 -4.75
C LYS A 317 27.05 -58.18 -3.60
N ALA A 318 27.80 -59.08 -2.97
CA ALA A 318 27.32 -59.86 -1.83
C ALA A 318 26.87 -58.95 -0.67
N VAL A 319 27.62 -57.86 -0.39
CA VAL A 319 27.24 -56.88 0.65
C VAL A 319 26.03 -56.06 0.24
N LEU A 320 26.02 -55.47 -0.97
CA LEU A 320 24.96 -54.55 -1.41
C LEU A 320 23.61 -55.25 -1.69
N TRP A 321 23.62 -56.55 -2.01
CA TRP A 321 22.42 -57.36 -2.22
C TRP A 321 21.94 -58.14 -0.99
N ALA A 322 22.69 -58.10 0.12
CA ALA A 322 22.21 -58.62 1.39
C ALA A 322 20.99 -57.83 1.92
N ALA A 323 20.24 -58.48 2.81
CA ALA A 323 19.18 -57.89 3.61
C ALA A 323 19.29 -58.44 5.06
N PRO A 324 19.69 -57.60 6.03
CA PRO A 324 20.03 -56.17 5.89
C PRO A 324 21.40 -55.94 5.21
N CYS A 325 21.50 -54.86 4.43
CA CYS A 325 22.71 -54.38 3.75
C CYS A 325 23.52 -53.47 4.68
N ASP A 326 24.83 -53.70 4.78
CA ASP A 326 25.77 -52.82 5.45
C ASP A 326 26.22 -51.71 4.49
N LEU A 327 25.68 -50.50 4.65
CA LEU A 327 25.93 -49.38 3.76
C LEU A 327 27.35 -48.82 3.90
N ASP A 328 27.91 -48.84 5.10
CA ASP A 328 29.26 -48.32 5.34
C ASP A 328 30.29 -49.24 4.68
N ARG A 329 30.16 -50.56 4.92
CA ARG A 329 31.00 -51.56 4.25
C ARG A 329 30.78 -51.55 2.74
N GLY A 330 29.52 -51.49 2.30
CA GLY A 330 29.17 -51.44 0.88
C GLY A 330 29.79 -50.24 0.17
N GLY A 331 29.73 -49.06 0.79
CA GLY A 331 30.36 -47.84 0.27
C GLY A 331 31.87 -47.98 0.10
N ALA A 332 32.57 -48.45 1.15
CA ALA A 332 34.01 -48.65 1.10
C ALA A 332 34.46 -49.66 0.01
N LEU A 333 33.68 -50.73 -0.17
CA LEU A 333 33.95 -51.73 -1.21
C LEU A 333 33.71 -51.16 -2.63
N VAL A 334 32.65 -50.38 -2.83
CA VAL A 334 32.41 -49.69 -4.11
C VAL A 334 33.54 -48.71 -4.42
N ASP A 335 33.97 -47.89 -3.46
CA ASP A 335 35.07 -46.93 -3.66
C ASP A 335 36.37 -47.65 -4.06
N ARG A 336 36.68 -48.77 -3.39
CA ARG A 336 37.82 -49.62 -3.73
C ARG A 336 37.69 -50.22 -5.13
N TYR A 337 36.50 -50.70 -5.51
CA TYR A 337 36.25 -51.25 -6.83
C TYR A 337 36.44 -50.18 -7.92
N VAL A 338 35.82 -49.01 -7.75
CA VAL A 338 35.94 -47.85 -8.63
C VAL A 338 37.41 -47.46 -8.84
N ALA A 339 38.18 -47.34 -7.76
CA ALA A 339 39.60 -46.99 -7.83
C ALA A 339 40.43 -48.05 -8.58
N THR A 340 40.15 -49.34 -8.33
CA THR A 340 40.85 -50.45 -8.98
C THR A 340 40.54 -50.50 -10.48
N VAL A 341 39.25 -50.38 -10.86
CA VAL A 341 38.84 -50.32 -12.27
C VAL A 341 39.53 -49.17 -12.99
N ASN A 342 39.54 -47.97 -12.41
CA ASN A 342 40.19 -46.81 -13.03
C ASN A 342 41.69 -47.04 -13.24
N THR A 343 42.38 -47.62 -12.26
CA THR A 343 43.80 -47.94 -12.34
C THR A 343 44.08 -48.94 -13.46
N LYS A 344 43.31 -50.04 -13.51
CA LYS A 344 43.50 -51.12 -14.49
C LYS A 344 43.18 -50.69 -15.92
N VAL A 345 42.10 -49.92 -16.11
CA VAL A 345 41.77 -49.36 -17.43
C VAL A 345 42.86 -48.41 -17.92
N GLN A 346 43.48 -47.62 -17.02
CA GLN A 346 44.61 -46.76 -17.39
C GLN A 346 45.88 -47.54 -17.71
N GLU A 347 46.16 -48.65 -17.00
CA GLU A 347 47.29 -49.54 -17.28
C GLU A 347 47.16 -50.19 -18.67
N VAL A 348 45.96 -50.60 -19.08
CA VAL A 348 45.70 -51.21 -20.40
C VAL A 348 45.68 -50.17 -21.54
N ALA A 349 45.37 -48.92 -21.23
CA ALA A 349 45.37 -47.84 -22.21
C ALA A 349 46.76 -47.22 -22.50
N ARG A 350 47.79 -47.59 -21.73
CA ARG A 350 49.19 -47.17 -21.91
C ARG A 350 49.98 -48.20 -22.69
#